data_AF-A0AAW0LE59-F1
#
_entry.id   AF-A0AAW0LE59-F1
#
_cell.length_a   1.000
_cell.length_b   1.000
_cell.length_c   1.000
_cell.angle_alpha   90.00
_cell.angle_beta   90.00
_cell.angle_gamma   90.00
#
_symmetry.space_group_name_H-M   'P 1'
#
loop_
_entity.id
_entity.type
_entity.pdbx_description
1 polymer ?
#
loop_
_entity_poly.entity_id
_entity_poly.type
_entity_poly.pdbx_seq_one_letter_code
_entity_poly.pdbx_strand_id
1 'polypeptide(L)'
;VFINTWSIGRDPSLWDAPEEFCPDRFLGKAIDVKGQNFELLPFGSGRRMNCEDLSMDEVYGFATSLKFPLIAMMEPRLPLHLY
;
A
#
# COMPACT_ATOMS: atom_id res chain seq x y z
N VAL A 1 -11.30 -18.85 8.35
CA VAL A 1 -10.91 -17.57 8.98
C VAL A 1 -10.46 -16.63 7.88
N PHE A 2 -11.08 -15.46 7.78
CA PHE A 2 -10.70 -14.40 6.85
C PHE A 2 -10.05 -13.26 7.64
N ILE A 3 -9.00 -12.65 7.09
CA ILE A 3 -8.28 -11.53 7.72
C ILE A 3 -8.48 -10.32 6.82
N ASN A 4 -9.00 -9.23 7.37
CA ASN A 4 -9.21 -7.99 6.65
C ASN A 4 -7.98 -7.09 6.80
N THR A 5 -7.02 -7.24 5.89
CA THR A 5 -5.78 -6.43 5.86
C THR A 5 -6.05 -4.96 5.58
N TRP A 6 -7.13 -4.62 4.87
CA TRP A 6 -7.52 -3.23 4.60
C TRP A 6 -7.91 -2.49 5.88
N SER A 7 -8.68 -3.12 6.75
CA SER A 7 -9.04 -2.55 8.06
C SER A 7 -7.82 -2.40 8.97
N ILE A 8 -6.90 -3.37 8.98
CA ILE A 8 -5.66 -3.31 9.77
C ILE A 8 -4.77 -2.16 9.30
N GLY A 9 -4.65 -1.96 7.99
CA GLY A 9 -3.88 -0.86 7.41
C GLY A 9 -4.44 0.54 7.70
N ARG A 10 -5.70 0.64 8.14
CA ARG A 10 -6.38 1.91 8.44
C ARG A 10 -6.74 2.09 9.92
N ASP A 11 -6.30 1.18 10.78
CA ASP A 11 -6.63 1.25 12.20
C ASP A 11 -5.84 2.39 12.88
N PRO A 12 -6.51 3.42 13.44
CA PRO A 12 -5.84 4.53 14.12
C PRO A 12 -5.14 4.12 15.41
N SER A 13 -5.43 2.93 15.96
CA SER A 13 -4.71 2.40 17.13
C SER A 13 -3.33 1.83 16.78
N LEU A 14 -3.13 1.42 15.52
CA LEU A 14 -1.88 0.84 15.02
C LEU A 14 -1.05 1.82 14.20
N TRP A 15 -1.70 2.82 13.60
CA TRP A 15 -1.09 3.69 12.61
C TRP A 15 -1.43 5.16 12.85
N ASP A 16 -0.38 5.99 12.95
CA ASP A 16 -0.53 7.45 12.89
C ASP A 16 -0.97 7.87 11.49
N ALA A 17 -1.97 8.75 11.41
CA ALA A 17 -2.57 9.27 10.18
C ALA A 17 -2.91 8.16 9.13
N PRO A 18 -3.78 7.19 9.48
CA PRO A 18 -4.03 6.00 8.65
C PRO A 18 -4.69 6.28 7.29
N GLU A 19 -5.30 7.46 7.13
CA GLU A 19 -5.96 7.87 5.88
C GLU A 19 -5.01 8.64 4.95
N GLU A 20 -3.83 9.04 5.42
CA GLU A 20 -2.86 9.81 4.65
C GLU A 20 -1.79 8.90 4.03
N PHE A 21 -1.35 9.28 2.82
CA PHE A 21 -0.24 8.61 2.16
C PHE A 21 1.09 9.17 2.68
N CYS A 22 1.68 8.52 3.69
CA CYS A 22 2.94 8.93 4.33
C CYS A 22 4.04 7.87 4.15
N PRO A 23 4.79 7.85 3.02
CA PRO A 23 5.81 6.82 2.78
C PRO A 23 6.94 6.83 3.81
N ASP A 24 7.25 8.00 4.39
CA ASP A 24 8.29 8.17 5.41
C ASP A 24 8.04 7.34 6.67
N ARG A 25 6.80 6.90 6.93
CA ARG A 25 6.46 6.07 8.10
C ARG A 25 7.19 4.73 8.12
N PHE A 26 7.61 4.24 6.96
CA PHE A 26 8.35 2.99 6.80
C PHE A 26 9.86 3.21 6.76
N LEU A 27 10.31 4.46 6.63
CA LEU A 27 11.72 4.82 6.50
C LEU A 27 12.42 4.72 7.86
N GLY A 28 13.55 4.01 7.93
CA GLY A 28 14.34 3.88 9.16
C GLY A 28 13.74 3.00 10.25
N LYS A 29 12.53 2.45 10.06
CA LYS A 29 11.97 1.42 10.93
C LYS A 29 12.47 0.04 10.47
N ALA A 30 12.83 -0.83 11.41
CA ALA A 30 13.18 -2.23 11.14
C ALA A 30 11.91 -3.06 10.90
N ILE A 31 11.15 -2.71 9.87
CA ILE A 31 9.92 -3.42 9.51
C ILE A 31 10.30 -4.65 8.70
N ASP A 32 10.06 -5.83 9.26
CA ASP A 32 10.31 -7.08 8.57
C ASP A 32 9.20 -7.35 7.55
N VAL A 33 9.55 -7.20 6.27
CA VAL A 33 8.66 -7.49 5.15
C VAL A 33 8.36 -8.99 5.09
N LYS A 34 9.18 -9.88 5.69
CA LYS A 34 9.01 -11.35 5.73
C LYS A 34 7.89 -11.84 6.65
N GLY A 35 7.04 -10.92 7.11
CA GLY A 35 5.81 -11.24 7.81
C GLY A 35 6.01 -11.58 9.30
N GLN A 36 7.17 -11.31 9.91
CA GLN A 36 7.26 -11.36 11.38
C GLN A 36 6.63 -10.13 12.06
N ASN A 37 6.46 -9.03 11.32
CA ASN A 37 5.78 -7.84 11.81
C ASN A 37 4.36 -7.75 11.23
N PHE A 38 3.36 -7.93 12.09
CA PHE A 38 1.94 -7.84 11.71
C PHE A 38 1.44 -6.41 11.44
N GLU A 39 2.29 -5.41 11.68
CA GLU A 39 2.02 -4.03 11.30
C GLU A 39 1.90 -3.92 9.77
N LEU A 40 2.75 -4.61 9.01
CA LEU A 40 2.78 -4.52 7.55
C LEU A 40 2.57 -5.90 6.92
N LEU A 41 1.41 -6.10 6.29
CA LEU A 41 1.01 -7.37 5.65
C LEU A 41 0.66 -7.21 4.16
N PRO A 42 1.58 -6.74 3.30
CA PRO A 42 1.30 -6.51 1.89
C PRO A 42 1.17 -7.85 1.14
N PHE A 43 1.91 -8.86 1.58
CA PHE A 43 1.94 -10.22 1.01
C PHE A 43 1.47 -11.29 2.00
N GLY A 44 0.79 -10.85 3.08
CA GLY A 44 0.43 -11.73 4.20
C GLY A 44 1.60 -12.03 5.13
N SER A 45 1.46 -13.08 5.94
CA SER A 45 2.44 -13.49 6.97
C SER A 45 2.30 -14.99 7.29
N GLY A 46 3.37 -15.58 7.83
CA GLY A 46 3.40 -16.96 8.32
C GLY A 46 3.38 -18.01 7.21
N ARG A 47 2.80 -19.18 7.48
CA ARG A 47 2.83 -20.35 6.56
C ARG A 47 2.12 -20.16 5.22
N ARG A 48 1.37 -19.06 5.05
CA ARG A 48 0.64 -18.73 3.82
C ARG A 48 1.36 -17.70 2.95
N MET A 49 2.47 -17.16 3.45
CA MET A 49 3.31 -16.23 2.73
C MET A 49 4.27 -17.02 1.84
N ASN A 50 4.26 -16.78 0.53
CA ASN A 50 5.24 -17.37 -0.37
C ASN A 50 6.50 -16.49 -0.40
N CYS A 51 7.69 -17.12 -0.46
CA CYS A 51 8.95 -16.38 -0.54
C CYS A 51 9.09 -15.62 -1.86
N GLU A 52 8.41 -16.08 -2.92
CA GLU A 52 8.34 -15.40 -4.21
C GLU A 52 7.58 -14.08 -4.12
N ASP A 53 6.63 -13.94 -3.19
CA ASP A 53 5.85 -12.70 -3.01
C ASP A 53 6.69 -11.58 -2.36
N LEU A 54 7.86 -11.93 -1.80
CA LEU A 54 8.77 -10.99 -1.15
C LEU A 54 9.75 -10.31 -2.11
N SER A 55 9.95 -10.86 -3.32
CA SER A 55 10.85 -10.23 -4.28
C SER A 55 10.18 -8.97 -4.80
N MET A 56 10.72 -7.81 -4.40
CA MET A 56 10.35 -6.50 -4.97
C MET A 56 11.03 -6.25 -6.33
N ASP A 57 11.70 -7.26 -6.89
CA ASP A 57 12.37 -7.13 -8.17
C ASP A 57 11.34 -6.90 -9.27
N GLU A 58 11.63 -5.97 -10.16
CA GLU A 58 10.78 -5.69 -11.31
C GLU A 58 10.79 -6.90 -12.25
N VAL A 59 9.72 -7.68 -12.24
CA VAL A 59 9.54 -8.77 -13.20
C VAL A 59 9.05 -8.17 -14.52
N TYR A 60 9.99 -7.90 -15.42
CA TYR A 60 9.71 -7.44 -16.78
C TYR A 60 8.71 -8.38 -17.47
N GLY A 61 7.56 -7.84 -17.86
CA GLY A 61 6.47 -8.58 -18.52
C GLY A 61 5.13 -8.59 -17.77
N PHE A 62 5.11 -8.24 -16.48
CA PHE A 62 3.85 -8.07 -15.72
C PHE A 62 3.36 -6.62 -15.69
N ALA A 63 4.27 -5.65 -15.63
CA ALA A 63 3.94 -4.24 -15.79
C ALA A 63 3.93 -3.89 -17.28
N THR A 64 2.75 -3.77 -17.89
CA THR A 64 2.66 -3.15 -19.21
C THR A 64 3.14 -1.71 -19.09
N SER A 65 4.04 -1.27 -19.98
CA SER A 65 4.35 0.15 -20.11
C SER A 65 3.04 0.94 -20.26
N LEU A 66 2.88 1.96 -19.43
CA LEU A 66 1.68 2.80 -19.46
C LEU A 66 1.56 3.41 -20.87
N LYS A 67 0.57 2.95 -21.64
CA LYS A 67 0.32 3.46 -23.00
C LYS A 67 0.00 4.96 -23.01
N PHE A 68 -0.48 5.47 -21.88
CA PHE A 68 -0.78 6.87 -21.65
C PHE A 68 -0.15 7.29 -20.33
N PRO A 69 0.57 8.42 -20.27
CA PRO A 69 1.07 8.94 -19.01
C PRO A 69 -0.11 9.26 -18.09
N LEU A 70 0.01 8.89 -16.81
CA LEU A 70 -0.97 9.28 -15.80
C LEU A 70 -0.89 10.81 -15.63
N ILE A 71 -1.95 11.51 -16.03
CA ILE A 71 -2.13 12.93 -15.76
C ILE A 71 -3.03 13.02 -14.53
N ALA A 72 -2.52 13.66 -13.47
CA ALA A 72 -3.35 13.98 -12.31
C ALA A 72 -4.37 15.06 -12.71
N MET A 73 -5.60 14.65 -13.03
CA MET A 73 -6.71 15.59 -13.24
C MET A 73 -7.38 15.88 -11.91
N MET A 74 -7.16 17.09 -11.40
CA MET A 74 -7.85 17.60 -10.23
C MET A 74 -9.22 18.11 -10.70
N GLU A 75 -10.20 17.22 -10.78
CA GLU A 75 -11.58 17.63 -11.09
C GLU A 75 -12.19 18.32 -9.85
N PRO A 76 -12.65 19.57 -9.97
CA PRO A 76 -13.30 20.25 -8.86
C PRO A 76 -14.60 19.52 -8.53
N ARG A 77 -14.80 19.15 -7.26
CA ARG A 77 -16.00 18.44 -6.79
C ARG A 77 -17.29 19.25 -7.01
N LEU A 78 -17.18 20.56 -7.17
CA LEU A 78 -18.28 21.46 -7.41
C LEU A 78 -18.07 22.22 -8.74
N PRO A 79 -19.12 22.43 -9.54
CA PRO A 79 -19.00 23.26 -10.74
C PRO A 79 -18.62 24.71 -10.39
N LEU A 80 -17.85 25.36 -11.26
CA LEU A 80 -17.20 26.68 -11.05
C LEU A 80 -18.12 27.81 -10.55
N HIS A 81 -19.43 27.70 -10.78
CA HIS A 81 -20.43 28.68 -10.33
C HIS A 81 -20.83 28.51 -8.86
N LEU A 82 -20.31 27.49 -8.17
CA LEU A 82 -20.55 27.20 -6.76
C LEU A 82 -19.30 27.46 -5.88
N TYR A 83 -18.24 28.02 -6.46
CA TYR A 83 -17.09 28.59 -5.76
C TYR A 83 -17.20 30.12 -5.75
#